data_AF-A0A5B7A2J6-F1
#
_entry.id   AF-A0A5B7A2J6-F1
#
_cell.length_a   1.000
_cell.length_b   1.000
_cell.length_c   1.000
_cell.angle_alpha   90.00
_cell.angle_beta   90.00
_cell.angle_gamma   90.00
#
_symmetry.space_group_name_H-M   'P 1'
#
loop_
_entity.id
_entity.type
_entity.pdbx_description
1 polymer ?
#
loop_
_entity_poly.entity_id
_entity_poly.type
_entity_poly.pdbx_seq_one_letter_code
_entity_poly.pdbx_strand_id
1 'polypeptide(L)'
;MNSGNSWGYLILLYFFVQISRIVVVGVLYPFLRYFGYGLDWKEATILVWSGLRGTVALSLSLLVKRSSDKSSYISSETGTLFVFLTGGIVCLTLIVNGSTTQFLLHLLDMDKLSAPKRRILDYTKYEMLKKALDAFDDIGDDEELGPVDWPTVRRYITCLNDVEGEGHVHPHAHSVFQSDNLDPMNFKDIRTRFLNGFRASYWGMLDEGRIMQTIANLLMRSVDEAIDLVSHESLCDWKGLKDNAHFPNYFKFLQTTFCPQKLVTYFTVE
;
A
#
# COMPACT_ATOMS: atom_id res chain seq x y z
N MET A 1 22.25 37.61 32.10
CA MET A 1 21.04 36.80 32.32
C MET A 1 21.37 35.32 32.11
N ASN A 2 21.02 34.46 33.07
CA ASN A 2 21.42 33.05 33.20
C ASN A 2 21.20 32.23 31.92
N SER A 3 22.30 31.92 31.22
CA SER A 3 22.31 31.03 30.05
C SER A 3 21.66 29.68 30.37
N GLY A 4 21.92 29.12 31.55
CA GLY A 4 21.38 27.82 31.98
C GLY A 4 19.86 27.75 32.06
N ASN A 5 19.17 28.86 32.37
CA ASN A 5 17.71 28.87 32.46
C ASN A 5 17.09 28.78 31.06
N SER A 6 17.70 29.43 30.05
CA SER A 6 17.21 29.43 28.67
C SER A 6 17.26 28.05 28.01
N TRP A 7 18.30 27.26 28.31
CA TRP A 7 18.39 25.86 27.86
C TRP A 7 17.33 24.97 28.52
N GLY A 8 17.04 25.19 29.80
CA GLY A 8 15.94 24.51 30.49
C GLY A 8 14.58 24.79 29.85
N TYR A 9 14.30 26.06 29.53
CA TYR A 9 13.07 26.44 28.83
C TYR A 9 12.95 25.80 27.44
N LEU A 10 14.05 25.66 26.69
CA LEU A 10 14.05 24.96 25.40
C LEU A 10 13.62 23.49 25.51
N ILE A 11 14.17 22.76 26.48
CA ILE A 11 13.85 21.35 26.70
C ILE A 11 12.40 21.18 27.17
N LEU A 12 11.96 22.00 28.11
CA LEU A 12 10.58 21.98 28.61
C LEU A 12 9.57 22.27 27.48
N LEU A 13 9.88 23.26 26.65
CA LEU A 13 9.04 23.63 25.51
C LEU A 13 9.02 22.54 24.43
N TYR A 14 10.15 21.86 24.20
CA TYR A 14 10.20 20.67 23.34
C TYR A 14 9.22 19.58 23.81
N PHE A 15 9.24 19.22 25.10
CA PHE A 15 8.29 18.25 25.64
C PHE A 15 6.83 18.71 25.49
N PHE A 16 6.55 19.99 25.77
CA PHE A 16 5.21 20.54 25.63
C PHE A 16 4.69 20.47 24.19
N VAL A 17 5.54 20.79 23.20
CA VAL A 17 5.19 20.69 21.78
C VAL A 17 5.00 19.25 21.33
N GLN A 18 5.80 18.32 21.85
CA GLN A 18 5.64 16.91 21.52
C GLN A 18 4.33 16.36 22.10
N ILE A 19 3.97 16.74 23.33
CA ILE A 19 2.70 16.36 23.96
C ILE A 19 1.52 16.96 23.21
N SER A 20 1.56 18.24 22.85
CA SER A 20 0.45 18.88 22.12
C SER A 20 0.19 18.18 20.78
N ARG A 21 1.24 17.70 20.11
CA ARG A 21 1.11 16.91 18.88
C ARG A 21 0.43 15.56 19.12
N ILE A 22 0.82 14.85 20.18
CA ILE A 22 0.15 13.59 20.56
C ILE A 22 -1.33 13.82 20.82
N VAL A 23 -1.67 14.90 21.53
CA VAL A 23 -3.07 15.27 21.81
C VAL A 23 -3.83 15.58 20.53
N VAL A 24 -3.28 16.42 19.65
CA VAL A 24 -3.94 16.80 18.38
C VAL A 24 -4.17 15.59 17.49
N VAL A 25 -3.17 14.71 17.33
CA VAL A 25 -3.33 13.49 16.53
C VAL A 25 -4.28 12.52 17.22
N GLY A 26 -4.24 12.39 18.54
CA GLY A 26 -5.15 11.54 19.30
C GLY A 26 -6.62 11.96 19.18
N VAL A 27 -6.89 13.28 19.17
CA VAL A 27 -8.25 13.82 18.94
C VAL A 27 -8.68 13.65 17.49
N LEU A 28 -7.75 13.76 16.54
CA LEU A 28 -8.04 13.59 15.11
C LEU A 28 -8.12 12.11 14.69
N TYR A 29 -7.54 11.19 15.46
CA TYR A 29 -7.57 9.75 15.21
C TYR A 29 -9.00 9.18 15.06
N PRO A 30 -9.96 9.42 15.97
CA PRO A 30 -11.33 8.95 15.81
C PRO A 30 -12.01 9.55 14.57
N PHE A 31 -11.65 10.78 14.19
CA PHE A 31 -12.17 11.41 12.98
C PHE A 31 -11.64 10.71 11.72
N LEU A 32 -10.33 10.46 11.61
CA LEU A 32 -9.76 9.73 10.48
C LEU A 32 -10.32 8.30 10.36
N ARG A 33 -10.56 7.65 11.50
CA ARG A 33 -11.15 6.32 11.52
C ARG A 33 -12.62 6.33 11.07
N TYR A 34 -13.37 7.38 11.41
CA TYR A 34 -14.75 7.57 10.96
C TYR A 34 -14.86 7.79 9.44
N PHE A 35 -13.88 8.48 8.84
CA PHE A 35 -13.82 8.64 7.37
C PHE A 35 -13.39 7.37 6.61
N GLY A 36 -13.17 6.26 7.30
CA GLY A 36 -12.89 4.97 6.65
C GLY A 36 -11.46 4.79 6.17
N TYR A 37 -10.50 5.64 6.60
CA TYR A 37 -9.10 5.54 6.17
C TYR A 37 -8.40 4.26 6.67
N GLY A 38 -9.02 3.52 7.59
CA GLY A 38 -8.45 2.26 8.11
C GLY A 38 -7.15 2.46 8.89
N LEU A 39 -6.91 3.67 9.43
CA LEU A 39 -5.65 4.05 10.05
C LEU A 39 -5.34 3.19 11.29
N ASP A 40 -4.27 2.41 11.21
CA ASP A 40 -3.83 1.57 12.32
C ASP A 40 -3.18 2.42 13.43
N TRP A 41 -3.13 1.90 14.66
CA TRP A 41 -2.46 2.60 15.78
C TRP A 41 -0.95 2.78 15.51
N LYS A 42 -0.38 1.86 14.74
CA LYS A 42 1.01 1.97 14.26
C LYS A 42 1.20 3.18 13.34
N GLU A 43 0.31 3.36 12.38
CA GLU A 43 0.34 4.48 11.44
C GLU A 43 0.09 5.82 12.14
N ALA A 44 -0.84 5.86 13.10
CA ALA A 44 -1.08 7.04 13.93
C ALA A 44 0.16 7.45 14.73
N THR A 45 0.92 6.47 15.23
CA THR A 45 2.17 6.75 15.95
C THR A 45 3.19 7.36 14.99
N ILE A 46 3.39 6.79 13.80
CA ILE A 46 4.30 7.34 12.79
C ILE A 46 3.88 8.76 12.37
N LEU A 47 2.58 9.03 12.26
CA LEU A 47 2.04 10.37 11.95
C LEU A 47 2.41 11.41 13.02
N VAL A 48 2.42 11.04 14.31
CA VAL A 48 2.91 11.92 15.38
C VAL A 48 4.40 12.21 15.21
N TRP A 49 5.20 11.22 14.81
CA TRP A 49 6.65 11.40 14.69
C TRP A 49 7.09 12.08 13.39
N SER A 50 6.34 11.90 12.29
CA SER A 50 6.69 12.35 10.92
C SER A 50 6.22 13.78 10.56
N GLY A 51 5.81 14.59 11.53
CA GLY A 51 5.18 15.90 11.29
C GLY A 51 5.97 16.89 10.41
N LEU A 52 5.24 17.86 9.82
CA LEU A 52 5.77 18.88 8.91
C LEU A 52 7.05 19.54 9.46
N ARG A 53 8.16 19.36 8.75
CA ARG A 53 9.49 19.83 9.14
C ARG A 53 9.42 21.36 9.31
N GLY A 54 9.76 21.85 10.50
CA GLY A 54 9.41 23.17 11.07
C GLY A 54 9.87 24.44 10.35
N THR A 55 10.11 24.38 9.04
CA THR A 55 10.46 25.50 8.16
C THR A 55 9.46 26.65 8.24
N VAL A 56 8.16 26.37 8.37
CA VAL A 56 7.12 27.41 8.52
C VAL A 56 7.25 28.16 9.84
N ALA A 57 7.60 27.48 10.93
CA ALA A 57 7.83 28.13 12.21
C ALA A 57 9.11 28.97 12.18
N LEU A 58 10.18 28.47 11.55
CA LEU A 58 11.42 29.23 11.36
C LEU A 58 11.20 30.49 10.53
N SER A 59 10.49 30.40 9.40
CA SER A 59 10.23 31.55 8.54
C SER A 59 9.40 32.62 9.26
N LEU A 60 8.38 32.19 10.02
CA LEU A 60 7.58 33.10 10.85
C LEU A 60 8.42 33.77 11.94
N SER A 61 9.33 33.02 12.59
CA SER A 61 10.22 33.60 13.61
C SER A 61 11.17 34.66 13.05
N LEU A 62 11.71 34.43 11.84
CA LEU A 62 12.55 35.39 11.14
C LEU A 62 11.75 36.62 10.71
N LEU A 63 10.50 36.44 10.29
CA LEU A 63 9.61 37.55 9.96
C LEU A 63 9.36 38.43 11.18
N VAL A 64 9.07 37.83 12.34
CA VAL A 64 8.86 38.54 13.62
C VAL A 64 10.11 39.31 14.03
N LYS A 65 11.30 38.72 13.88
CA LYS A 65 12.57 39.42 14.13
C LYS A 65 12.75 40.62 13.19
N ARG A 66 12.43 40.46 11.90
CA ARG A 66 12.54 41.54 10.90
C ARG A 66 11.54 42.68 11.14
N SER A 67 10.33 42.38 11.64
CA SER A 67 9.36 43.41 12.02
C SER A 67 9.74 44.11 13.33
N SER A 68 10.29 43.36 14.29
CA SER A 68 10.81 43.88 15.57
C SER A 68 11.91 44.92 15.38
N ASP A 69 12.78 44.72 14.39
CA ASP A 69 13.89 45.63 14.08
C ASP A 69 13.42 46.96 13.44
N LYS A 70 12.22 46.98 12.85
CA LYS A 70 11.66 48.14 12.14
C LYS A 70 10.71 49.00 12.98
N SER A 71 10.13 48.47 14.05
CA SER A 71 9.16 49.19 14.88
C SER A 71 9.71 49.40 16.30
N SER A 72 9.76 50.65 16.77
CA SER A 72 10.23 51.04 18.12
C SER A 72 9.36 50.50 19.28
N TYR A 73 8.27 49.78 19.00
CA TYR A 73 7.34 49.22 19.99
C TYR A 73 7.73 47.85 20.53
N ILE A 74 8.68 47.14 19.91
CA ILE A 74 9.09 45.80 20.31
C ILE A 74 10.62 45.80 20.47
N SER A 75 11.10 45.49 21.68
CA SER A 75 12.53 45.40 21.97
C SER A 75 13.18 44.34 21.06
N SER A 76 14.23 44.73 20.32
CA SER A 76 15.03 43.85 19.44
C SER A 76 15.54 42.59 20.17
N GLU A 77 15.68 42.66 21.49
CA GLU A 77 16.02 41.53 22.36
C GLU A 77 14.95 40.42 22.33
N THR A 78 13.67 40.78 22.28
CA THR A 78 12.56 39.81 22.27
C THR A 78 12.48 39.05 20.94
N GLY A 79 12.70 39.75 19.83
CA GLY A 79 12.75 39.12 18.50
C GLY A 79 13.90 38.12 18.36
N THR A 80 15.06 38.43 18.96
CA THR A 80 16.22 37.53 18.98
C THR A 80 15.95 36.30 19.85
N LEU A 81 15.30 36.47 21.00
CA LEU A 81 14.88 35.38 21.88
C LEU A 81 13.86 34.45 21.18
N PHE A 82 12.90 35.00 20.45
CA PHE A 82 11.91 34.22 19.70
C PHE A 82 12.55 33.36 18.60
N VAL A 83 13.51 33.93 17.85
CA VAL A 83 14.28 33.18 16.84
C VAL A 83 15.15 32.11 17.49
N PHE A 84 15.78 32.39 18.63
CA PHE A 84 16.57 31.40 19.36
C PHE A 84 15.72 30.23 19.86
N LEU A 85 14.56 30.50 20.47
CA LEU A 85 13.65 29.45 20.94
C LEU A 85 13.11 28.63 19.76
N THR A 86 12.54 29.30 18.75
CA THR A 86 11.93 28.61 17.60
C THR A 86 12.98 27.84 16.78
N GLY A 87 14.15 28.44 16.57
CA GLY A 87 15.32 27.82 15.96
C GLY A 87 15.78 26.57 16.69
N GLY A 88 15.97 26.70 18.01
CA GLY A 88 16.39 25.62 18.89
C GLY A 88 15.40 24.45 18.87
N ILE A 89 14.11 24.71 19.03
CA ILE A 89 13.07 23.67 19.04
C ILE A 89 13.01 22.93 17.70
N VAL A 90 13.07 23.64 16.57
CA VAL A 90 13.02 23.01 15.24
C VAL A 90 14.26 22.15 15.00
N CYS A 91 15.45 22.65 15.37
CA CYS A 91 16.70 21.89 15.30
C CYS A 91 16.64 20.63 16.18
N LEU A 92 16.20 20.77 17.44
CA LEU A 92 16.08 19.65 18.38
C LEU A 92 15.08 18.61 17.88
N THR A 93 13.94 19.05 17.36
CA THR A 93 12.91 18.18 16.80
C THR A 93 13.41 17.45 15.57
N LEU A 94 14.19 18.10 14.69
CA LEU A 94 14.81 17.46 13.53
C LEU A 94 15.82 16.38 13.94
N ILE A 95 16.67 16.67 14.93
CA ILE A 95 17.69 15.72 15.40
C ILE A 95 17.03 14.53 16.09
N VAL A 96 16.14 14.78 17.05
CA VAL A 96 15.52 13.72 17.85
C VAL A 96 14.49 12.95 17.03
N ASN A 97 13.49 13.63 16.46
CA ASN A 97 12.42 12.95 15.75
C ASN A 97 12.91 12.42 14.39
N GLY A 98 13.82 13.12 13.71
CA GLY A 98 14.40 12.65 12.45
C GLY A 98 15.20 11.36 12.63
N SER A 99 16.06 11.30 13.64
CA SER A 99 16.83 10.07 13.96
C SER A 99 15.91 8.94 14.45
N THR A 100 14.92 9.27 15.29
CA THR A 100 14.03 8.26 15.88
C THR A 100 13.01 7.72 14.89
N THR A 101 12.65 8.44 13.83
CA THR A 101 11.62 7.99 12.86
C THR A 101 12.04 6.71 12.15
N GLN A 102 13.28 6.61 11.69
CA GLN A 102 13.77 5.40 11.02
C GLN A 102 13.80 4.20 11.98
N PHE A 103 14.21 4.43 13.23
CA PHE A 103 14.17 3.40 14.26
C PHE A 103 12.74 2.97 14.61
N LEU A 104 11.82 3.93 14.71
CA LEU A 104 10.42 3.69 15.01
C LEU A 104 9.72 2.91 13.89
N LEU A 105 10.04 3.19 12.63
CA LEU A 105 9.53 2.44 11.48
C LEU A 105 9.97 0.97 11.53
N HIS A 106 11.24 0.74 11.89
CA HIS A 106 11.79 -0.60 12.06
C HIS A 106 11.15 -1.33 13.26
N LEU A 107 10.94 -0.63 14.38
CA LEU A 107 10.32 -1.17 15.59
C LEU A 107 8.83 -1.50 15.38
N LEU A 108 8.09 -0.69 14.63
CA LEU A 108 6.68 -0.94 14.31
C LEU A 108 6.48 -2.05 13.28
N ASP A 109 7.56 -2.56 12.70
CA ASP A 109 7.60 -3.62 11.69
C ASP A 109 6.80 -3.26 10.41
N MET A 110 6.59 -1.95 10.18
CA MET A 110 5.95 -1.42 8.97
C MET A 110 6.91 -1.30 7.78
N ASP A 111 8.21 -1.53 8.02
CA ASP A 111 9.25 -1.67 6.99
C ASP A 111 9.16 -3.03 6.28
N LYS A 112 8.50 -4.02 6.89
CA LYS A 112 8.29 -5.32 6.25
C LYS A 112 7.12 -5.22 5.26
N LEU A 113 7.44 -5.39 3.98
CA LEU A 113 6.46 -5.71 2.94
C LEU A 113 5.48 -6.77 3.48
N SER A 114 4.19 -6.46 3.43
CA SER A 114 3.12 -7.40 3.80
C SER A 114 3.39 -8.78 3.19
N ALA A 115 3.19 -9.86 3.93
CA ALA A 115 3.52 -11.23 3.50
C ALA A 115 3.04 -11.57 2.07
N PRO A 116 1.86 -11.13 1.59
CA PRO A 116 1.43 -11.29 0.21
C PRO A 116 2.30 -10.51 -0.80
N LYS A 117 2.67 -9.25 -0.50
CA LYS A 117 3.55 -8.44 -1.37
C LYS A 117 4.95 -9.04 -1.46
N ARG A 118 5.46 -9.59 -0.37
CA ARG A 118 6.75 -10.31 -0.37
C ARG A 118 6.67 -11.57 -1.23
N ARG A 119 5.61 -12.37 -1.10
CA ARG A 119 5.39 -13.55 -1.97
C ARG A 119 5.28 -13.18 -3.45
N ILE A 120 4.58 -12.08 -3.77
CA ILE A 120 4.48 -11.60 -5.16
C ILE A 120 5.84 -11.14 -5.68
N LEU A 121 6.63 -10.43 -4.86
CA LEU A 121 7.98 -10.01 -5.21
C LEU A 121 8.89 -11.21 -5.46
N ASP A 122 8.87 -12.20 -4.56
CA ASP A 122 9.69 -13.42 -4.68
C ASP A 122 9.30 -14.23 -5.93
N TYR A 123 8.00 -14.35 -6.21
CA TYR A 123 7.50 -14.96 -7.44
C TYR A 123 7.94 -14.18 -8.69
N THR A 124 7.87 -12.85 -8.65
CA THR A 124 8.29 -11.99 -9.76
C THR A 124 9.79 -12.11 -10.01
N LYS A 125 10.62 -12.14 -8.94
CA LYS A 125 12.06 -12.40 -9.05
C LYS A 125 12.31 -13.75 -9.72
N TYR A 126 11.58 -14.79 -9.32
CA TYR A 126 11.70 -16.13 -9.90
C TYR A 126 11.34 -16.16 -11.39
N GLU A 127 10.19 -15.61 -11.78
CA GLU A 127 9.76 -15.55 -13.18
C GLU A 127 10.72 -14.73 -14.06
N MET A 128 11.23 -13.60 -13.54
CA MET A 128 12.24 -12.80 -14.24
C MET A 128 13.54 -13.57 -14.44
N LEU A 129 13.99 -14.32 -13.43
CA LEU A 129 15.19 -15.16 -13.53
C LEU A 129 15.00 -16.31 -14.51
N LYS A 130 13.84 -16.96 -14.49
CA LYS A 130 13.51 -18.02 -15.44
C LYS A 130 13.52 -17.51 -16.88
N LYS A 131 12.87 -16.38 -17.15
CA LYS A 131 12.90 -15.77 -18.49
C LYS A 131 14.30 -15.33 -18.91
N ALA A 132 15.12 -14.86 -17.97
CA ALA A 132 16.52 -14.52 -18.25
C ALA A 132 17.35 -15.78 -18.57
N LEU A 133 17.08 -16.91 -17.92
CA LEU A 133 17.67 -18.21 -18.22
C LEU A 133 17.23 -18.72 -19.60
N ASP A 134 15.93 -18.72 -19.89
CA ASP A 134 15.40 -19.19 -21.16
C ASP A 134 15.95 -18.35 -22.32
N ALA A 135 16.00 -17.01 -22.18
CA ALA A 135 16.61 -16.13 -23.18
C ALA A 135 18.13 -16.35 -23.32
N PHE A 136 18.81 -16.73 -22.23
CA PHE A 136 20.24 -17.06 -22.29
C PHE A 136 20.49 -18.40 -22.98
N ASP A 137 19.59 -19.37 -22.84
CA ASP A 137 19.63 -20.67 -23.52
C ASP A 137 19.39 -20.49 -25.03
N ASP A 138 18.42 -19.66 -25.41
CA ASP A 138 18.11 -19.30 -26.80
C ASP A 138 19.31 -18.63 -27.49
N ILE A 139 20.00 -17.73 -26.78
CA ILE A 139 21.27 -17.12 -27.25
C ILE A 139 22.42 -18.15 -27.25
N GLY A 140 22.36 -19.17 -26.38
CA GLY A 140 23.32 -20.26 -26.31
C GLY A 140 23.34 -21.15 -27.56
N ASP A 141 22.15 -21.35 -28.13
CA ASP A 141 21.91 -22.22 -29.29
C ASP A 141 22.14 -21.53 -30.65
N ASP A 142 22.40 -20.21 -30.67
CA ASP A 142 22.67 -19.45 -31.90
C ASP A 142 24.03 -19.84 -32.53
N GLU A 143 23.96 -20.46 -33.72
CA GLU A 143 25.10 -20.95 -34.52
C GLU A 143 26.10 -19.85 -34.92
N GLU A 144 25.69 -18.58 -34.87
CA GLU A 144 26.50 -17.41 -35.22
C GLU A 144 27.55 -17.05 -34.14
N LEU A 145 27.38 -17.53 -32.90
CA LEU A 145 28.25 -17.15 -31.79
C LEU A 145 29.54 -17.97 -31.69
N GLY A 146 29.66 -19.07 -32.45
CA GLY A 146 30.84 -19.93 -32.45
C GLY A 146 31.09 -20.63 -31.09
N PRO A 147 32.28 -21.18 -30.85
CA PRO A 147 32.59 -21.92 -29.62
C PRO A 147 32.82 -20.95 -28.44
N VAL A 148 31.73 -20.50 -27.83
CA VAL A 148 31.76 -19.64 -26.63
C VAL A 148 31.79 -20.50 -25.37
N ASP A 149 32.65 -20.13 -24.41
CA ASP A 149 32.68 -20.72 -23.07
C ASP A 149 31.49 -20.23 -22.22
N TRP A 150 30.30 -20.73 -22.52
CA TRP A 150 29.05 -20.46 -21.81
C TRP A 150 29.12 -20.60 -20.27
N PRO A 151 29.88 -21.56 -19.70
CA PRO A 151 30.05 -21.66 -18.23
C PRO A 151 30.75 -20.43 -17.62
N THR A 152 31.66 -19.80 -18.37
CA THR A 152 32.35 -18.59 -17.92
C THR A 152 31.41 -17.38 -17.95
N VAL A 153 30.60 -17.26 -19.00
CA VAL A 153 29.60 -16.19 -19.13
C VAL A 153 28.55 -16.27 -18.04
N ARG A 154 28.05 -17.48 -17.74
CA ARG A 154 27.12 -17.74 -16.63
C ARG A 154 27.68 -17.28 -15.28
N ARG A 155 28.99 -17.46 -15.05
CA ARG A 155 29.66 -17.04 -13.81
C ARG A 155 29.78 -15.52 -13.66
N TYR A 156 29.81 -14.77 -14.76
CA TYR A 156 29.85 -13.31 -14.76
C TYR A 156 28.49 -12.65 -14.58
N ILE A 157 27.40 -13.37 -14.89
CA ILE A 157 26.04 -12.86 -14.70
C ILE A 157 25.62 -13.18 -13.26
N THR A 158 25.78 -12.21 -12.36
CA THR A 158 25.45 -12.33 -10.92
C THR A 158 24.02 -12.84 -10.69
N CYS A 159 23.07 -12.50 -11.56
CA CYS A 159 21.68 -12.95 -11.48
C CYS A 159 21.51 -14.46 -11.68
N LEU A 160 22.35 -15.09 -12.50
CA LEU A 160 22.28 -16.53 -12.82
C LEU A 160 23.02 -17.39 -11.78
N ASN A 161 24.00 -16.82 -11.10
CA ASN A 161 24.82 -17.50 -10.10
C ASN A 161 24.07 -17.71 -8.76
N ASP A 162 23.07 -16.85 -8.47
CA ASP A 162 22.19 -16.94 -7.28
C ASP A 162 21.30 -18.20 -7.32
N VAL A 163 21.10 -18.79 -8.51
CA VAL A 163 20.17 -19.92 -8.76
C VAL A 163 20.74 -21.28 -8.32
N GLU A 164 22.07 -21.41 -8.26
CA GLU A 164 22.73 -22.71 -8.09
C GLU A 164 23.11 -23.02 -6.63
N GLY A 165 23.14 -21.99 -5.76
CA GLY A 165 23.52 -22.11 -4.35
C GLY A 165 22.37 -22.37 -3.37
N GLU A 166 21.14 -21.96 -3.71
CA GLU A 166 19.95 -22.21 -2.91
C GLU A 166 18.98 -23.04 -3.75
N GLY A 167 18.62 -24.25 -3.30
CA GLY A 167 17.60 -25.06 -3.96
C GLY A 167 16.26 -24.33 -3.94
N HIS A 168 16.00 -23.51 -4.96
CA HIS A 168 14.79 -22.71 -5.10
C HIS A 168 13.62 -23.64 -5.45
N VAL A 169 13.02 -24.21 -4.41
CA VAL A 169 11.75 -24.91 -4.47
C VAL A 169 10.69 -23.90 -4.90
N HIS A 170 9.95 -24.23 -5.96
CA HIS A 170 8.82 -23.45 -6.46
C HIS A 170 7.92 -22.99 -5.29
N PRO A 171 7.55 -21.70 -5.18
CA PRO A 171 6.84 -21.15 -4.02
C PRO A 171 5.54 -21.90 -3.65
N HIS A 172 4.95 -22.64 -4.60
CA HIS A 172 3.75 -23.45 -4.37
C HIS A 172 4.01 -24.84 -3.77
N ALA A 173 5.24 -25.35 -3.76
CA ALA A 173 5.54 -26.65 -3.16
C ALA A 173 5.64 -26.57 -1.62
N HIS A 174 6.01 -25.40 -1.08
CA HIS A 174 6.07 -25.16 0.37
C HIS A 174 4.74 -24.70 1.00
N SER A 175 3.70 -24.42 0.20
CA SER A 175 2.41 -23.94 0.72
C SER A 175 1.42 -25.04 1.10
N VAL A 176 1.75 -26.31 0.86
CA VAL A 176 0.82 -27.43 1.11
C VAL A 176 0.94 -28.00 2.54
N PHE A 177 2.07 -27.82 3.23
CA PHE A 177 2.33 -28.53 4.50
C PHE A 177 2.31 -27.71 5.78
N GLN A 178 2.04 -26.40 5.73
CA GLN A 178 1.93 -25.64 6.99
C GLN A 178 1.02 -24.41 6.88
N SER A 179 -0.30 -24.61 6.94
CA SER A 179 -1.21 -23.55 7.40
C SER A 179 -2.56 -24.11 7.85
N ASP A 180 -2.58 -24.67 9.06
CA ASP A 180 -3.81 -24.93 9.83
C ASP A 180 -4.41 -23.65 10.47
N ASN A 181 -3.90 -22.47 10.08
CA ASN A 181 -4.49 -21.18 10.45
C ASN A 181 -4.92 -20.45 9.19
N LEU A 182 -6.19 -20.64 8.83
CA LEU A 182 -6.89 -19.86 7.83
C LEU A 182 -7.04 -18.41 8.33
N ASP A 183 -5.97 -17.62 8.20
CA ASP A 183 -6.00 -16.21 8.55
C ASP A 183 -7.08 -15.49 7.72
N PRO A 184 -7.95 -14.66 8.35
CA PRO A 184 -8.97 -13.88 7.65
C PRO A 184 -8.40 -12.94 6.57
N MET A 185 -7.10 -12.63 6.65
CA MET A 185 -6.35 -11.88 5.63
C MET A 185 -6.22 -12.63 4.30
N ASN A 186 -6.14 -13.97 4.31
CA ASN A 186 -6.10 -14.77 3.08
C ASN A 186 -7.46 -14.73 2.36
N PHE A 187 -8.58 -14.79 3.07
CA PHE A 187 -9.90 -14.72 2.44
C PHE A 187 -10.16 -13.36 1.77
N LYS A 188 -9.73 -12.27 2.40
CA LYS A 188 -9.79 -10.92 1.81
C LYS A 188 -8.98 -10.82 0.51
N ASP A 189 -7.75 -11.35 0.53
CA ASP A 189 -6.86 -11.36 -0.64
C ASP A 189 -7.42 -12.25 -1.77
N ILE A 190 -7.89 -13.46 -1.45
CA ILE A 190 -8.54 -14.37 -2.40
C ILE A 190 -9.76 -13.71 -3.04
N ARG A 191 -10.61 -13.05 -2.24
CA ARG A 191 -11.80 -12.35 -2.75
C ARG A 191 -11.43 -11.20 -3.68
N THR A 192 -10.42 -10.41 -3.30
CA THR A 192 -9.94 -9.29 -4.13
C THR A 192 -9.41 -9.79 -5.47
N ARG A 193 -8.66 -10.89 -5.47
CA ARG A 193 -8.14 -11.51 -6.71
C ARG A 193 -9.26 -12.06 -7.59
N PHE A 194 -10.26 -12.69 -6.98
CA PHE A 194 -11.42 -13.21 -7.71
C PHE A 194 -12.23 -12.10 -8.38
N LEU A 195 -12.50 -11.00 -7.67
CA LEU A 195 -13.19 -9.82 -8.21
C LEU A 195 -12.38 -9.12 -9.31
N ASN A 196 -11.06 -9.02 -9.16
CA ASN A 196 -10.19 -8.53 -10.22
C ASN A 196 -10.19 -9.44 -11.46
N GLY A 197 -10.32 -10.76 -11.27
CA GLY A 197 -10.52 -11.71 -12.36
C GLY A 197 -11.82 -11.46 -13.13
N PHE A 198 -12.93 -11.20 -12.43
CA PHE A 198 -14.18 -10.80 -13.08
C PHE A 198 -14.04 -9.50 -13.86
N ARG A 199 -13.41 -8.48 -13.27
CA ARG A 199 -13.16 -7.21 -13.96
C ARG A 199 -12.40 -7.43 -15.26
N ALA A 200 -11.35 -8.25 -15.24
CA ALA A 200 -10.58 -8.59 -16.43
C ALA A 200 -11.44 -9.33 -17.48
N SER A 201 -12.27 -10.28 -17.06
CA SER A 201 -13.18 -10.99 -17.96
C SER A 201 -14.22 -10.08 -18.61
N TYR A 202 -14.79 -9.13 -17.85
CA TYR A 202 -15.77 -8.17 -18.38
C TYR A 202 -15.15 -7.16 -19.34
N TRP A 203 -13.90 -6.74 -19.08
CA TRP A 203 -13.13 -5.96 -20.05
C TRP A 203 -12.87 -6.74 -21.34
N GLY A 204 -12.48 -8.02 -21.25
CA GLY A 204 -12.30 -8.88 -22.42
C GLY A 204 -13.57 -9.04 -23.25
N MET A 205 -14.72 -9.27 -22.59
CA MET A 205 -16.01 -9.40 -23.28
C MET A 205 -16.50 -8.09 -23.91
N LEU A 206 -16.11 -6.92 -23.38
CA LEU A 206 -16.38 -5.62 -24.00
C LEU A 206 -15.51 -5.42 -25.25
N ASP A 207 -14.22 -5.74 -25.17
CA ASP A 207 -13.26 -5.60 -26.27
C ASP A 207 -13.61 -6.53 -27.46
N GLU A 208 -14.11 -7.73 -27.15
CA GLU A 208 -14.63 -8.68 -28.14
C GLU A 208 -16.04 -8.31 -28.67
N GLY A 209 -16.66 -7.25 -28.14
CA GLY A 209 -17.99 -6.78 -28.57
C GLY A 209 -19.16 -7.67 -28.13
N ARG A 210 -18.95 -8.64 -27.22
CA ARG A 210 -20.02 -9.53 -26.72
C ARG A 210 -20.98 -8.82 -25.76
N ILE A 211 -20.53 -7.74 -25.12
CA ILE A 211 -21.31 -6.96 -24.16
C ILE A 211 -21.40 -5.50 -24.61
N MET A 212 -22.57 -4.89 -24.51
CA MET A 212 -22.76 -3.47 -24.77
C MET A 212 -22.10 -2.62 -23.68
N GLN A 213 -21.52 -1.49 -24.06
CA GLN A 213 -20.74 -0.63 -23.15
C GLN A 213 -21.49 -0.17 -21.90
N THR A 214 -22.82 0.00 -22.00
CA THR A 214 -23.68 0.31 -20.85
C THR A 214 -23.73 -0.82 -19.83
N ILE A 215 -23.80 -2.08 -20.29
CA ILE A 215 -23.82 -3.28 -19.45
C ILE A 215 -22.45 -3.52 -18.83
N ALA A 216 -21.37 -3.34 -19.60
CA ALA A 216 -20.01 -3.46 -19.09
C ALA A 216 -19.71 -2.43 -17.99
N ASN A 217 -20.11 -1.16 -18.18
CA ASN A 217 -19.97 -0.13 -17.15
C ASN A 217 -20.76 -0.44 -15.88
N LEU A 218 -22.00 -0.95 -16.02
CA LEU A 218 -22.82 -1.35 -14.88
C LEU A 218 -22.16 -2.49 -14.10
N LEU A 219 -21.62 -3.48 -14.81
CA LEU A 219 -21.00 -4.66 -14.25
C LEU A 219 -19.66 -4.35 -13.58
N MET A 220 -18.82 -3.52 -14.20
CA MET A 220 -17.59 -3.02 -13.58
C MET A 220 -17.89 -2.23 -12.31
N ARG A 221 -18.89 -1.35 -12.35
CA ARG A 221 -19.32 -0.58 -11.17
C ARG A 221 -19.80 -1.49 -10.03
N SER A 222 -20.48 -2.58 -10.35
CA SER A 222 -20.89 -3.57 -9.35
C SER A 222 -19.71 -4.33 -8.73
N VAL A 223 -18.66 -4.60 -9.52
CA VAL A 223 -17.42 -5.23 -9.03
C VAL A 223 -16.65 -4.25 -8.14
N ASP A 224 -16.53 -2.99 -8.53
CA ASP A 224 -15.85 -1.96 -7.72
C ASP A 224 -16.56 -1.75 -6.37
N GLU A 225 -17.90 -1.68 -6.36
CA GLU A 225 -18.70 -1.62 -5.14
C GLU A 225 -18.52 -2.87 -4.27
N ALA A 226 -18.45 -4.05 -4.88
CA ALA A 226 -18.16 -5.30 -4.18
C ALA A 226 -16.74 -5.34 -3.59
N ILE A 227 -15.74 -4.75 -4.27
CA ILE A 227 -14.34 -4.62 -3.80
C ILE A 227 -14.27 -3.71 -2.57
N ASP A 228 -15.01 -2.60 -2.56
CA ASP A 228 -15.04 -1.66 -1.44
C ASP A 228 -15.72 -2.27 -0.20
N LEU A 229 -16.72 -3.13 -0.40
CA LEU A 229 -17.46 -3.82 0.67
C LEU A 229 -16.79 -5.11 1.19
N VAL A 230 -15.62 -5.50 0.64
CA VAL A 230 -14.87 -6.72 1.02
C VAL A 230 -14.56 -6.77 2.53
N SER A 231 -14.47 -5.62 3.20
CA SER A 231 -14.14 -5.53 4.63
C SER A 231 -15.29 -5.85 5.59
N HIS A 232 -16.56 -5.78 5.17
CA HIS A 232 -17.69 -5.76 6.10
C HIS A 232 -18.80 -6.81 5.86
N GLU A 233 -18.95 -7.39 4.66
CA GLU A 233 -20.04 -8.36 4.38
C GLU A 233 -19.56 -9.67 3.73
N SER A 234 -20.28 -10.76 4.00
CA SER A 234 -20.14 -12.07 3.33
C SER A 234 -20.59 -12.00 1.85
N LEU A 235 -20.00 -12.84 0.98
CA LEU A 235 -20.21 -12.91 -0.49
C LEU A 235 -21.65 -12.59 -0.92
N CYS A 236 -21.89 -11.34 -1.29
CA CYS A 236 -23.13 -10.86 -1.91
C CYS A 236 -22.77 -9.88 -3.04
N ASP A 237 -21.88 -10.32 -3.92
CA ASP A 237 -21.29 -9.50 -4.99
C ASP A 237 -22.31 -9.07 -6.06
N TRP A 238 -23.52 -9.64 -6.03
CA TRP A 238 -24.57 -9.39 -7.02
C TRP A 238 -25.69 -8.46 -6.52
N LYS A 239 -25.57 -7.86 -5.33
CA LYS A 239 -26.62 -7.01 -4.74
C LYS A 239 -26.85 -5.73 -5.56
N GLY A 240 -25.77 -5.05 -5.98
CA GLY A 240 -25.85 -3.87 -6.86
C GLY A 240 -26.32 -4.19 -8.29
N LEU A 241 -26.06 -5.40 -8.78
CA LEU A 241 -26.58 -5.86 -10.07
C LEU A 241 -28.06 -6.25 -9.99
N LYS A 242 -28.51 -6.80 -8.86
CA LYS A 242 -29.90 -7.22 -8.63
C LYS A 242 -30.89 -6.06 -8.72
N ASP A 243 -30.50 -4.88 -8.27
CA ASP A 243 -31.36 -3.68 -8.33
C ASP A 243 -31.51 -3.14 -9.76
N ASN A 244 -30.59 -3.48 -10.67
CA ASN A 244 -30.59 -3.04 -12.06
C ASN A 244 -30.94 -4.15 -13.07
N ALA A 245 -30.95 -5.41 -12.65
CA ALA A 245 -31.27 -6.56 -13.48
C ALA A 245 -32.78 -6.87 -13.43
N HIS A 246 -33.51 -6.42 -14.45
CA HIS A 246 -34.88 -6.86 -14.68
C HIS A 246 -34.87 -8.30 -15.21
N PHE A 247 -35.03 -9.30 -14.34
CA PHE A 247 -35.25 -10.67 -14.75
C PHE A 247 -36.69 -10.83 -15.26
N PRO A 248 -36.92 -11.14 -16.54
CA PRO A 248 -38.27 -11.39 -17.04
C PRO A 248 -38.84 -12.69 -16.43
N ASN A 249 -40.15 -12.68 -16.15
CA ASN A 249 -40.85 -13.69 -15.34
C ASN A 249 -40.73 -15.14 -15.84
N TYR A 250 -40.31 -15.38 -17.09
CA TYR A 250 -40.13 -16.73 -17.63
C TYR A 250 -38.93 -17.48 -17.03
N PHE A 251 -37.89 -16.78 -16.53
CA PHE A 251 -36.76 -17.42 -15.84
C PHE A 251 -37.17 -18.05 -14.51
N LYS A 252 -38.10 -17.42 -13.78
CA LYS A 252 -38.69 -18.01 -12.56
C LYS A 252 -39.47 -19.28 -12.86
N PHE A 253 -40.12 -19.35 -14.02
CA PHE A 253 -40.91 -20.51 -14.46
C PHE A 253 -40.02 -21.71 -14.83
N LEU A 254 -38.87 -21.45 -15.45
CA LEU A 254 -37.85 -22.47 -15.73
C LEU A 254 -37.19 -23.04 -14.46
N GLN A 255 -37.05 -22.22 -13.41
CA GLN A 255 -36.49 -22.67 -12.13
C GLN A 255 -37.49 -23.47 -11.29
N THR A 256 -38.80 -23.29 -11.50
CA THR A 256 -39.87 -24.00 -10.78
C THR A 256 -40.37 -25.25 -11.50
N THR A 257 -40.19 -25.35 -12.82
CA THR A 257 -40.64 -26.52 -13.58
C THR A 257 -39.50 -27.51 -13.70
N PHE A 258 -39.65 -28.65 -13.02
CA PHE A 258 -38.79 -29.82 -13.03
C PHE A 258 -38.49 -30.30 -14.47
N CYS A 259 -37.47 -29.73 -15.11
CA CYS A 259 -37.02 -30.13 -16.44
C CYS A 259 -35.71 -30.92 -16.28
N PRO A 260 -35.64 -32.19 -16.74
CA PRO A 260 -34.46 -33.02 -16.56
C PRO A 260 -33.24 -32.41 -17.28
N GLN A 261 -32.09 -32.39 -16.59
CA GLN A 261 -30.82 -31.75 -16.97
C GLN A 261 -30.29 -32.07 -18.38
N LYS A 262 -30.88 -33.01 -19.13
CA LYS A 262 -30.43 -33.37 -20.49
C LYS A 262 -30.91 -32.42 -21.60
N LEU A 263 -31.94 -31.60 -21.38
CA LEU A 263 -32.42 -30.66 -22.40
C LEU A 263 -31.69 -29.31 -22.39
N VAL A 264 -31.10 -28.93 -21.25
CA VAL A 264 -30.38 -27.65 -21.11
C VAL A 264 -29.05 -27.67 -21.87
N THR A 265 -28.40 -28.82 -21.99
CA THR A 265 -27.18 -28.98 -22.81
C THR A 265 -27.42 -28.95 -24.31
N TYR A 266 -28.66 -29.09 -24.79
CA TYR A 266 -28.97 -29.02 -26.23
C TYR A 266 -29.22 -27.59 -26.73
N PHE A 267 -29.48 -26.64 -25.83
CA PHE A 267 -29.75 -25.23 -26.19
C PHE A 267 -28.56 -24.29 -25.99
N THR A 268 -27.42 -24.80 -25.52
CA THR A 268 -26.18 -24.01 -25.30
C THR A 268 -25.05 -24.33 -26.26
N VAL A 269 -25.30 -25.15 -27.29
CA VAL A 269 -24.39 -25.33 -28.42
C VAL A 269 -25.15 -25.04 -29.72
N GLU A 270 -25.22 -23.76 -30.05
CA GLU A 270 -25.05 -23.21 -31.40
C GLU A 270 -24.65 -21.73 -31.31
#